data_AF-A0A843UZC6-F1
#
_entry.id   AF-A0A843UZC6-F1
#
_cell.length_a   1.000
_cell.length_b   1.000
_cell.length_c   1.000
_cell.angle_alpha   90.00
_cell.angle_beta   90.00
_cell.angle_gamma   90.00
#
_symmetry.space_group_name_H-M   'P 1'
#
loop_
_entity.id
_entity.type
_entity.pdbx_description
1 polymer ?
#
loop_
_entity_poly.entity_id
_entity_poly.type
_entity_poly.pdbx_seq_one_letter_code
_entity_poly.pdbx_strand_id
1 'polypeptide(L)'
;MASSSGPSSPGPPVRLPDCIEELVRFTLASAVEGTLGADLRLSRHYCAGLLQEDGPLDDPRLALLQGEVSDDCDGVPVYPLYKRLARAIQRCIDHGSFLRTSKFIKGIPEDESLKGKEKEWNELIADQGSELLNHVKKYPSFLEMLKAESLTKVLPGVKTIEEGVQVYRNFYTEEKEKKSGVLAISVSRSDSQPYVSLGALLSGLGYEGVSCLLGLVHTVGSIPDALPPARSVLLSSFMVLHSSKNQLALEVINRLLTCSCWMNIHAIQPYDYCFEIRVDEGYGARWSRDGSKDFWSHTWRKGIPGDGSIRNFGLFHLFMSHLSRFQESMALIHVRGVEHVDVLL
;
A
#
# COMPACT_ATOMS: atom_id res chain seq x y z
N MET A 1 50.95 16.90 7.87
CA MET A 1 50.00 16.54 6.79
C MET A 1 48.69 16.18 7.45
N ALA A 2 47.70 17.07 7.41
CA ALA A 2 46.38 16.81 7.99
C ALA A 2 45.54 16.08 6.94
N SER A 3 45.15 14.84 7.25
CA SER A 3 44.21 14.06 6.46
C SER A 3 42.81 14.65 6.63
N SER A 4 42.31 15.35 5.61
CA SER A 4 40.91 15.76 5.54
C SER A 4 40.04 14.52 5.35
N SER A 5 39.20 14.20 6.33
CA SER A 5 38.11 13.24 6.16
C SER A 5 37.16 13.78 5.09
N GLY A 6 37.09 13.08 3.96
CA GLY A 6 36.13 13.38 2.90
C GLY A 6 34.68 13.24 3.41
N PRO A 7 33.73 13.98 2.82
CA PRO A 7 32.32 13.85 3.18
C PRO A 7 31.82 12.42 2.92
N SER A 8 30.98 11.93 3.83
CA SER A 8 30.36 10.60 3.82
C SER A 8 29.69 10.28 2.47
N SER A 9 29.76 9.01 2.08
CA SER A 9 29.20 8.50 0.82
C SER A 9 27.77 8.98 0.56
N PRO A 10 27.41 9.42 -0.66
CA PRO A 10 26.16 10.13 -0.90
C PRO A 10 24.95 9.19 -0.98
N GLY A 11 23.83 9.61 -0.37
CA GLY A 11 22.53 8.98 -0.52
C GLY A 11 21.99 8.98 -1.97
N PRO A 12 20.96 8.16 -2.27
CA PRO A 12 20.45 7.87 -3.62
C PRO A 12 19.89 9.11 -4.36
N PRO A 13 19.65 8.99 -5.70
CA PRO A 13 18.99 10.02 -6.50
C PRO A 13 17.63 10.42 -5.92
N VAL A 14 17.34 11.71 -5.78
CA VAL A 14 16.04 12.17 -5.28
C VAL A 14 15.02 12.22 -6.43
N ARG A 15 13.94 11.44 -6.31
CA ARG A 15 12.80 11.44 -7.26
C ARG A 15 11.61 12.17 -6.63
N LEU A 16 10.72 12.72 -7.46
CA LEU A 16 9.44 13.28 -6.99
C LEU A 16 8.62 12.25 -6.17
N PRO A 17 8.52 10.97 -6.57
CA PRO A 17 7.96 9.91 -5.71
C PRO A 17 8.51 9.91 -4.29
N ASP A 18 9.84 9.96 -4.14
CA ASP A 18 10.52 9.91 -2.84
C ASP A 18 10.17 11.14 -1.98
N CYS A 19 9.92 12.29 -2.62
CA CYS A 19 9.49 13.50 -1.93
C CYS A 19 8.04 13.40 -1.41
N ILE A 20 7.13 12.83 -2.20
CA ILE A 20 5.74 12.61 -1.77
C ILE A 20 5.69 11.57 -0.65
N GLU A 21 6.49 10.51 -0.76
CA GLU A 21 6.65 9.51 0.29
C GLU A 21 7.10 10.12 1.61
N GLU A 22 8.20 10.89 1.61
CA GLU A 22 8.68 11.54 2.82
C GLU A 22 7.70 12.60 3.34
N LEU A 23 6.98 13.32 2.47
CA LEU A 23 5.99 14.29 2.89
C LEU A 23 4.79 13.61 3.57
N VAL A 24 4.31 12.48 3.05
CA VAL A 24 3.28 11.65 3.69
C VAL A 24 3.77 11.15 5.03
N ARG A 25 4.99 10.60 5.09
CA ARG A 25 5.60 10.13 6.34
C ARG A 25 5.67 11.25 7.39
N PHE A 26 6.19 12.41 7.01
CA PHE A 26 6.31 13.60 7.87
C PHE A 26 4.94 14.08 8.37
N THR A 27 3.96 14.18 7.47
CA THR A 27 2.61 14.68 7.79
C THR A 27 1.90 13.76 8.77
N LEU A 28 1.96 12.45 8.55
CA LEU A 28 1.39 11.46 9.45
C LEU A 28 2.12 11.46 10.81
N ALA A 29 3.45 11.51 10.83
CA ALA A 29 4.23 11.52 12.06
C ALA A 29 3.92 12.75 12.92
N SER A 30 3.87 13.93 12.28
CA SER A 30 3.51 15.19 12.95
C SER A 30 2.08 15.16 13.50
N ALA A 31 1.15 14.50 12.81
CA ALA A 31 -0.22 14.32 13.31
C ALA A 31 -0.28 13.43 14.55
N VAL A 32 0.51 12.35 14.58
CA VAL A 32 0.65 11.46 15.76
C VAL A 32 1.22 12.23 16.95
N GLU A 33 2.29 13.00 16.73
CA GLU A 33 2.93 13.84 17.74
C GLU A 33 2.03 15.01 18.20
N GLY A 34 1.07 15.42 17.36
CA GLY A 34 0.20 16.57 17.63
C GLY A 34 0.88 17.91 17.38
N THR A 35 1.95 17.91 16.61
CA THR A 35 2.71 19.08 16.16
C THR A 35 2.20 19.59 14.81
N LEU A 36 1.37 18.82 14.11
CA LEU A 36 0.76 19.22 12.85
C LEU A 36 -0.24 20.36 13.08
N GLY A 37 -0.01 21.50 12.43
CA GLY A 37 -0.92 22.65 12.43
C GLY A 37 -2.20 22.46 11.61
N ALA A 38 -2.56 21.23 11.24
CA ALA A 38 -3.72 20.88 10.43
C ALA A 38 -4.43 19.64 11.01
N ASP A 39 -5.76 19.61 10.96
CA ASP A 39 -6.56 18.45 11.34
C ASP A 39 -6.70 17.51 10.13
N LEU A 40 -6.11 16.32 10.22
CA LEU A 40 -6.23 15.30 9.18
C LEU A 40 -7.59 14.60 9.17
N ARG A 41 -8.45 14.81 10.17
CA ARG A 41 -9.70 14.05 10.39
C ARG A 41 -9.49 12.52 10.45
N LEU A 42 -8.26 12.10 10.66
CA LEU A 42 -7.83 10.73 10.92
C LEU A 42 -7.37 10.66 12.36
N SER A 43 -7.72 9.57 13.06
CA SER A 43 -7.30 9.40 14.44
C SER A 43 -5.78 9.22 14.53
N ARG A 44 -5.18 9.67 15.64
CA ARG A 44 -3.75 9.46 15.91
C ARG A 44 -3.35 7.98 15.86
N HIS A 45 -4.23 7.09 16.32
CA HIS A 45 -4.02 5.65 16.25
C HIS A 45 -3.97 5.14 14.81
N TYR A 46 -4.87 5.62 13.94
CA TYR A 46 -4.88 5.27 12.52
C TYR A 46 -3.60 5.77 11.82
N CYS A 47 -3.19 7.02 12.07
CA CYS A 47 -1.94 7.56 11.54
C CYS A 47 -0.72 6.77 12.02
N ALA A 48 -0.67 6.36 13.30
CA ALA A 48 0.40 5.52 13.82
C ALA A 48 0.42 4.13 13.16
N GLY A 49 -0.74 3.53 12.90
CA GLY A 49 -0.84 2.26 12.19
C GLY A 49 -0.35 2.33 10.74
N LEU A 50 -0.53 3.48 10.05
CA LEU A 50 0.02 3.70 8.71
C LEU A 50 1.56 3.78 8.71
N LEU A 51 2.16 4.25 9.80
CA LEU A 51 3.61 4.39 10.01
C LEU A 51 4.26 3.14 10.59
N GLN A 52 3.47 2.17 11.04
CA GLN A 52 3.96 0.97 11.70
C GLN A 52 4.86 0.16 10.76
N GLU A 53 6.01 -0.26 11.26
CA GLU A 53 6.91 -1.18 10.54
C GLU A 53 6.42 -2.62 10.64
N ASP A 54 6.75 -3.44 9.63
CA ASP A 54 6.46 -4.88 9.70
C ASP A 54 7.37 -5.56 10.75
N GLY A 55 6.82 -6.56 11.44
CA GLY A 55 7.61 -7.40 12.35
C GLY A 55 8.54 -8.35 11.58
N PRO A 56 9.71 -8.70 12.16
CA PRO A 56 10.55 -9.73 11.56
C PRO A 56 9.83 -11.08 11.53
N LEU A 57 9.98 -11.81 10.43
CA LEU A 57 9.55 -13.20 10.33
C LEU A 57 10.67 -14.10 10.85
N ASP A 58 10.37 -14.87 11.89
CA ASP A 58 11.34 -15.80 12.48
C ASP A 58 11.63 -17.02 11.58
N ASP A 59 10.75 -17.33 10.62
CA ASP A 59 10.93 -18.44 9.66
C ASP A 59 11.61 -17.98 8.36
N PRO A 60 12.83 -18.45 8.04
CA PRO A 60 13.55 -18.09 6.82
C PRO A 60 12.81 -18.41 5.52
N ARG A 61 11.91 -19.40 5.51
CA ARG A 61 11.09 -19.74 4.33
C ARG A 61 10.10 -18.65 3.99
N LEU A 62 9.57 -17.95 5.01
CA LEU A 62 8.60 -16.88 4.85
C LEU A 62 9.27 -15.55 4.51
N ALA A 63 10.49 -15.32 5.01
CA ALA A 63 11.29 -14.14 4.67
C ALA A 63 11.55 -14.03 3.16
N LEU A 64 11.75 -15.17 2.47
CA LEU A 64 11.91 -15.19 1.01
C LEU A 64 10.66 -14.72 0.24
N LEU A 65 9.47 -14.90 0.82
CA LEU A 65 8.18 -14.54 0.21
C LEU A 65 7.81 -13.05 0.40
N GLN A 66 8.51 -12.34 1.30
CA GLN A 66 8.37 -10.89 1.45
C GLN A 66 9.12 -10.12 0.33
N GLY A 67 10.10 -10.74 -0.34
CA GLY A 67 10.95 -10.06 -1.34
C GLY A 67 10.41 -9.99 -2.77
N GLU A 68 9.46 -10.85 -3.15
CA GLU A 68 8.90 -10.93 -4.51
C GLU A 68 7.62 -10.08 -4.66
N VAL A 69 7.63 -8.85 -4.16
CA VAL A 69 6.46 -7.96 -4.27
C VAL A 69 6.65 -7.01 -5.43
N SER A 70 5.73 -7.11 -6.41
CA SER A 70 5.66 -6.20 -7.54
C SER A 70 5.56 -4.76 -7.07
N ASP A 71 6.12 -3.86 -7.88
CA ASP A 71 5.96 -2.41 -7.79
C ASP A 71 4.51 -1.97 -8.11
N ASP A 72 3.53 -2.88 -8.14
CA ASP A 72 2.14 -2.57 -8.44
C ASP A 72 1.31 -2.46 -7.17
N CYS A 73 0.24 -1.67 -7.22
CA CYS A 73 -0.74 -1.57 -6.14
C CYS A 73 -1.66 -2.82 -6.04
N ASP A 74 -1.18 -3.98 -6.48
CA ASP A 74 -1.89 -5.25 -6.33
C ASP A 74 -1.49 -5.94 -5.01
N GLY A 75 -2.25 -6.95 -4.59
CA GLY A 75 -1.95 -7.74 -3.40
C GLY A 75 -2.18 -7.02 -2.07
N VAL A 76 -2.00 -7.77 -0.98
CA VAL A 76 -1.97 -7.25 0.39
C VAL A 76 -0.78 -6.31 0.54
N PRO A 77 -1.00 -5.08 1.02
CA PRO A 77 0.05 -4.09 1.10
C PRO A 77 1.17 -4.50 2.07
N VAL A 78 2.39 -4.17 1.68
CA VAL A 78 3.57 -4.36 2.53
C VAL A 78 3.68 -3.17 3.48
N TYR A 79 4.04 -3.47 4.72
CA TYR A 79 4.28 -2.44 5.73
C TYR A 79 5.69 -1.84 5.55
N PRO A 80 5.87 -0.54 5.86
CA PRO A 80 4.89 0.37 6.41
C PRO A 80 3.90 0.89 5.35
N LEU A 81 2.61 0.97 5.71
CA LEU A 81 1.52 1.22 4.77
C LEU A 81 1.56 2.62 4.12
N TYR A 82 2.18 3.61 4.78
CA TYR A 82 2.30 4.96 4.24
C TYR A 82 3.02 4.99 2.88
N LYS A 83 3.91 4.04 2.59
CA LYS A 83 4.63 3.97 1.31
C LYS A 83 3.68 3.69 0.15
N ARG A 84 2.78 2.71 0.34
CA ARG A 84 1.73 2.42 -0.66
C ARG A 84 0.77 3.59 -0.79
N LEU A 85 0.37 4.19 0.33
CA LEU A 85 -0.49 5.37 0.31
C LEU A 85 0.14 6.53 -0.47
N ALA A 86 1.42 6.84 -0.19
CA ALA A 86 2.13 7.91 -0.87
C ALA A 86 2.22 7.70 -2.37
N ARG A 87 2.51 6.47 -2.78
CA ARG A 87 2.52 6.10 -4.19
C ARG A 87 1.15 6.21 -4.83
N ALA A 88 0.10 5.78 -4.16
CA ALA A 88 -1.26 5.88 -4.66
C ALA A 88 -1.67 7.36 -4.82
N ILE A 89 -1.35 8.21 -3.84
CA ILE A 89 -1.53 9.67 -3.91
C ILE A 89 -0.75 10.25 -5.09
N GLN A 90 0.52 9.88 -5.25
CA GLN A 90 1.34 10.35 -6.37
C GLN A 90 0.71 9.97 -7.71
N ARG A 91 0.25 8.72 -7.87
CA ARG A 91 -0.45 8.29 -9.09
C ARG A 91 -1.71 9.12 -9.35
N CYS A 92 -2.48 9.43 -8.30
CA CYS A 92 -3.68 10.27 -8.43
C CYS A 92 -3.31 11.68 -8.91
N ILE A 93 -2.26 12.28 -8.34
CA ILE A 93 -1.76 13.60 -8.73
C ILE A 93 -1.27 13.59 -10.18
N ASP A 94 -0.48 12.58 -10.57
CA ASP A 94 0.07 12.45 -11.94
C ASP A 94 -1.05 12.32 -12.99
N HIS A 95 -2.18 11.69 -12.64
CA HIS A 95 -3.34 11.54 -13.53
C HIS A 95 -4.39 12.66 -13.36
N GLY A 96 -4.25 13.55 -12.38
CA GLY A 96 -5.23 14.58 -12.04
C GLY A 96 -6.61 14.03 -11.63
N SER A 97 -6.67 12.80 -11.13
CA SER A 97 -7.92 12.13 -10.73
C SER A 97 -7.68 11.08 -9.65
N PHE A 98 -8.71 10.76 -8.88
CA PHE A 98 -8.70 9.69 -7.91
C PHE A 98 -8.63 8.33 -8.60
N LEU A 99 -7.61 7.53 -8.23
CA LEU A 99 -7.37 6.22 -8.79
C LEU A 99 -7.54 5.16 -7.70
N ARG A 100 -8.69 4.48 -7.73
CA ARG A 100 -8.95 3.33 -6.88
C ARG A 100 -7.93 2.22 -7.19
N THR A 101 -7.46 1.55 -6.13
CA THR A 101 -6.47 0.46 -6.25
C THR A 101 -7.13 -0.92 -6.41
N SER A 102 -8.29 -1.16 -5.80
CA SER A 102 -8.99 -2.45 -5.87
C SER A 102 -9.72 -2.65 -7.19
N LYS A 103 -9.86 -3.91 -7.62
CA LYS A 103 -10.59 -4.31 -8.84
C LYS A 103 -12.02 -4.80 -8.52
N PHE A 104 -12.90 -4.71 -9.51
CA PHE A 104 -14.25 -5.27 -9.45
C PHE A 104 -14.19 -6.80 -9.43
N ILE A 105 -14.95 -7.42 -8.52
CA ILE A 105 -15.16 -8.88 -8.51
C ILE A 105 -16.59 -9.19 -8.91
N LYS A 106 -16.75 -10.05 -9.92
CA LYS A 106 -18.05 -10.51 -10.41
C LYS A 106 -18.88 -11.10 -9.28
N GLY A 107 -20.08 -10.55 -9.06
CA GLY A 107 -21.03 -11.02 -8.05
C GLY A 107 -20.95 -10.28 -6.71
N ILE A 108 -20.01 -9.35 -6.52
CA ILE A 108 -20.00 -8.41 -5.40
C ILE A 108 -20.53 -7.07 -5.92
N PRO A 109 -21.69 -6.58 -5.44
CA PRO A 109 -22.21 -5.29 -5.88
C PRO A 109 -21.28 -4.16 -5.44
N GLU A 110 -21.08 -3.18 -6.33
CA GLU A 110 -20.39 -1.95 -5.96
C GLU A 110 -21.29 -1.09 -5.07
N ASP A 111 -20.65 -0.38 -4.15
CA ASP A 111 -21.34 0.60 -3.31
C ASP A 111 -21.58 1.89 -4.12
N GLU A 112 -22.84 2.15 -4.45
CA GLU A 112 -23.25 3.37 -5.18
C GLU A 112 -22.91 4.65 -4.41
N SER A 113 -22.77 4.60 -3.08
CA SER A 113 -22.36 5.77 -2.29
C SER A 113 -20.91 6.18 -2.57
N LEU A 114 -20.05 5.26 -3.01
CA LEU A 114 -18.68 5.56 -3.38
C LEU A 114 -18.58 6.37 -4.66
N LYS A 115 -19.48 6.16 -5.63
CA LYS A 115 -19.44 6.90 -6.91
C LYS A 115 -19.61 8.40 -6.72
N GLY A 116 -20.44 8.82 -5.77
CA GLY A 116 -20.57 10.21 -5.37
C GLY A 116 -19.27 10.77 -4.79
N LYS A 117 -18.67 10.04 -3.84
CA LYS A 117 -17.42 10.43 -3.18
C LYS A 117 -16.22 10.46 -4.13
N GLU A 118 -16.13 9.55 -5.08
CA GLU A 118 -15.05 9.56 -6.07
C GLU A 118 -15.05 10.83 -6.91
N LYS A 119 -16.22 11.40 -7.22
CA LYS A 119 -16.29 12.69 -7.90
C LYS A 119 -15.72 13.81 -7.02
N GLU A 120 -16.11 13.86 -5.74
CA GLU A 120 -15.58 14.84 -4.78
C GLU A 120 -14.06 14.68 -4.61
N TRP A 121 -13.57 13.43 -4.55
CA TRP A 121 -12.14 13.14 -4.49
C TRP A 121 -11.41 13.52 -5.77
N ASN A 122 -12.01 13.40 -6.95
CA ASN A 122 -11.40 13.87 -8.20
C ASN A 122 -11.15 15.38 -8.16
N GLU A 123 -12.16 16.16 -7.75
CA GLU A 123 -12.04 17.62 -7.60
C GLU A 123 -10.97 17.95 -6.54
N LEU A 124 -10.99 17.25 -5.39
CA LEU A 124 -9.99 17.41 -4.34
C LEU A 124 -8.56 17.11 -4.82
N ILE A 125 -8.35 16.02 -5.58
CA ILE A 125 -7.04 15.64 -6.11
C ILE A 125 -6.55 16.68 -7.13
N ALA A 126 -7.44 17.18 -8.00
CA ALA A 126 -7.07 18.23 -8.94
C ALA A 126 -6.62 19.51 -8.21
N ASP A 127 -7.38 19.93 -7.20
CA ASP A 127 -7.11 21.16 -6.46
C ASP A 127 -5.87 21.03 -5.55
N GLN A 128 -5.88 20.07 -4.62
CA GLN A 128 -4.79 19.92 -3.64
C GLN A 128 -3.53 19.32 -4.26
N GLY A 129 -3.67 18.46 -5.27
CA GLY A 129 -2.54 17.90 -6.00
C GLY A 129 -1.80 18.96 -6.81
N SER A 130 -2.53 19.84 -7.52
CA SER A 130 -1.90 20.94 -8.25
C SER A 130 -1.23 21.94 -7.31
N GLU A 131 -1.86 22.27 -6.19
CA GLU A 131 -1.25 23.14 -5.18
C GLU A 131 0.00 22.51 -4.57
N LEU A 132 -0.01 21.20 -4.28
CA LEU A 132 1.18 20.50 -3.80
C LEU A 132 2.33 20.55 -4.82
N LEU A 133 2.03 20.36 -6.11
CA LEU A 133 3.03 20.47 -7.18
C LEU A 133 3.54 21.91 -7.39
N ASN A 134 2.76 22.93 -7.02
CA ASN A 134 3.26 24.32 -7.04
C ASN A 134 4.38 24.54 -6.02
N HIS A 135 4.38 23.79 -4.91
CA HIS A 135 5.40 23.93 -3.86
C HIS A 135 6.60 23.00 -4.03
N VAL A 136 6.48 21.94 -4.83
CA VAL A 136 7.56 20.97 -5.10
C VAL A 136 7.78 20.81 -6.59
N LYS A 137 8.84 21.42 -7.12
CA LYS A 137 9.12 21.44 -8.57
C LYS A 137 10.42 20.74 -8.92
N LYS A 138 10.40 19.94 -9.98
CA LYS A 138 11.59 19.24 -10.49
C LYS A 138 12.21 20.00 -11.67
N TYR A 139 13.53 20.14 -11.63
CA TYR A 139 14.36 20.73 -12.67
C TYR A 139 15.43 19.74 -13.14
N PRO A 140 15.89 19.86 -14.40
CA PRO A 140 16.98 19.03 -14.91
C PRO A 140 18.34 19.41 -14.31
N SER A 141 18.50 20.65 -13.82
CA SER A 141 19.77 21.17 -13.30
C SER A 141 19.57 22.30 -12.28
N PHE A 142 20.60 22.58 -11.47
CA PHE A 142 20.65 23.74 -10.57
C PHE A 142 20.59 25.05 -11.35
N LEU A 143 21.21 25.08 -12.54
CA LEU A 143 21.17 26.22 -13.44
C LEU A 143 19.72 26.56 -13.82
N GLU A 144 18.95 25.57 -14.27
CA GLU A 144 17.56 25.77 -14.68
C GLU A 144 16.65 26.10 -13.49
N MET A 145 16.89 25.47 -12.33
CA MET A 145 16.19 25.81 -11.09
C MET A 145 16.43 27.28 -10.70
N LEU A 146 17.68 27.74 -10.67
CA LEU A 146 18.03 29.11 -10.25
C LEU A 146 17.50 30.19 -11.22
N LYS A 147 17.40 29.86 -12.51
CA LYS A 147 16.73 30.71 -13.51
C LYS A 147 15.22 30.80 -13.27
N ALA A 148 14.57 29.67 -13.00
CA ALA A 148 13.12 29.59 -12.88
C ALA A 148 12.60 30.10 -11.52
N GLU A 149 13.22 29.71 -10.41
CA GLU A 149 12.77 30.02 -9.03
C GLU A 149 13.35 31.32 -8.46
N SER A 150 14.16 32.04 -9.26
CA SER A 150 14.88 33.27 -8.90
C SER A 150 16.03 33.05 -7.90
N LEU A 151 17.25 33.34 -8.34
CA LEU A 151 18.47 33.23 -7.53
C LEU A 151 18.36 33.89 -6.15
N THR A 152 17.79 35.10 -6.06
CA THR A 152 17.71 35.84 -4.79
C THR A 152 16.76 35.22 -3.78
N LYS A 153 15.77 34.44 -4.25
CA LYS A 153 14.88 33.67 -3.38
C LYS A 153 15.55 32.39 -2.88
N VAL A 154 16.27 31.70 -3.78
CA VAL A 154 16.89 30.40 -3.48
C VAL A 154 18.18 30.55 -2.67
N LEU A 155 19.04 31.51 -3.03
CA LEU A 155 20.34 31.78 -2.39
C LEU A 155 20.48 33.30 -2.12
N PRO A 156 19.86 33.81 -1.04
CA PRO A 156 19.97 35.22 -0.67
C PRO A 156 21.44 35.64 -0.49
N GLY A 157 21.84 36.74 -1.15
CA GLY A 157 23.19 37.30 -1.05
C GLY A 157 24.17 36.85 -2.14
N VAL A 158 23.82 35.84 -2.95
CA VAL A 158 24.59 35.45 -4.14
C VAL A 158 24.25 36.37 -5.31
N LYS A 159 25.25 36.82 -6.08
CA LYS A 159 25.07 37.88 -7.09
C LYS A 159 24.75 37.33 -8.48
N THR A 160 25.34 36.19 -8.85
CA THR A 160 25.16 35.60 -10.19
C THR A 160 24.73 34.14 -10.12
N ILE A 161 24.09 33.67 -11.20
CA ILE A 161 23.60 32.28 -11.27
C ILE A 161 24.78 31.31 -11.27
N GLU A 162 25.89 31.68 -11.92
CA GLU A 162 27.12 30.90 -11.99
C GLU A 162 27.73 30.70 -10.59
N GLU A 163 27.80 31.76 -9.78
CA GLU A 163 28.19 31.67 -8.38
C GLU A 163 27.22 30.77 -7.60
N GLY A 164 25.92 30.89 -7.85
CA GLY A 164 24.89 30.06 -7.21
C GLY A 164 25.04 28.57 -7.53
N VAL A 165 25.33 28.21 -8.78
CA VAL A 165 25.65 26.83 -9.17
C VAL A 165 26.91 26.35 -8.44
N GLN A 166 27.93 27.20 -8.31
CA GLN A 166 29.16 26.85 -7.61
C GLN A 166 28.94 26.58 -6.11
N VAL A 167 27.99 27.27 -5.47
CA VAL A 167 27.58 26.96 -4.08
C VAL A 167 27.11 25.51 -3.97
N TYR A 168 26.26 25.04 -4.89
CA TYR A 168 25.78 23.66 -4.89
C TYR A 168 26.87 22.64 -5.26
N ARG A 169 27.85 23.03 -6.11
CA ARG A 169 28.98 22.17 -6.49
C ARG A 169 29.90 21.80 -5.33
N ASN A 170 29.87 22.56 -4.23
CA ASN A 170 30.57 22.19 -3.00
C ASN A 170 29.96 20.94 -2.33
N PHE A 171 28.73 20.57 -2.67
CA PHE A 171 27.98 19.47 -2.07
C PHE A 171 27.60 18.37 -3.07
N TYR A 172 27.40 18.71 -4.35
CA TYR A 172 26.85 17.80 -5.37
C TYR A 172 27.63 17.86 -6.69
N THR A 173 28.01 16.69 -7.21
CA THR A 173 28.69 16.57 -8.51
C THR A 173 27.73 16.70 -9.70
N GLU A 174 28.27 17.02 -10.87
CA GLU A 174 27.49 17.14 -12.12
C GLU A 174 26.83 15.82 -12.52
N GLU A 175 27.52 14.69 -12.31
CA GLU A 175 26.99 13.37 -12.63
C GLU A 175 25.76 13.06 -11.77
N LYS A 176 25.78 13.44 -10.48
CA LYS A 176 24.67 13.22 -9.56
C LYS A 176 23.44 14.04 -9.94
N GLU A 177 23.66 15.31 -10.27
CA GLU A 177 22.63 16.19 -10.79
C GLU A 177 22.05 15.65 -12.09
N LYS A 178 22.88 15.27 -13.05
CA LYS A 178 22.42 14.71 -14.34
C LYS A 178 21.61 13.42 -14.15
N LYS A 179 21.98 12.59 -13.18
CA LYS A 179 21.27 11.34 -12.86
C LYS A 179 19.92 11.57 -12.18
N SER A 180 19.82 12.58 -11.32
CA SER A 180 18.68 12.74 -10.38
C SER A 180 17.74 13.88 -10.76
N GLY A 181 18.28 14.94 -11.36
CA GLY A 181 17.69 16.27 -11.41
C GLY A 181 17.86 17.02 -10.09
N VAL A 182 17.11 18.11 -9.94
CA VAL A 182 17.05 18.97 -8.76
C VAL A 182 15.60 19.17 -8.36
N LEU A 183 15.29 19.11 -7.06
CA LEU A 183 13.98 19.48 -6.53
C LEU A 183 14.07 20.85 -5.84
N ALA A 184 13.23 21.79 -6.25
CA ALA A 184 12.99 23.03 -5.53
C ALA A 184 11.78 22.83 -4.60
N ILE A 185 11.99 23.07 -3.31
CA ILE A 185 10.94 23.02 -2.29
C ILE A 185 10.71 24.46 -1.83
N SER A 186 9.53 24.99 -2.11
CA SER A 186 9.10 26.30 -1.65
C SER A 186 8.72 26.22 -0.17
N VAL A 187 9.36 27.04 0.66
CA VAL A 187 9.04 27.18 2.07
C VAL A 187 8.68 28.64 2.34
N SER A 188 7.46 28.89 2.79
CA SER A 188 6.96 30.23 3.08
C SER A 188 6.64 30.40 4.58
N ARG A 189 6.72 31.62 5.13
CA ARG A 189 6.28 31.86 6.52
C ARG A 189 4.75 31.86 6.68
N SER A 190 4.00 31.72 5.59
CA SER A 190 2.53 31.71 5.52
C SER A 190 1.95 30.30 5.62
N ASP A 191 0.63 30.21 5.78
CA ASP A 191 -0.20 28.98 5.90
C ASP A 191 -0.19 28.03 4.67
N SER A 192 0.72 28.24 3.71
CA SER A 192 0.78 27.51 2.43
C SER A 192 2.07 26.69 2.34
N GLN A 193 2.14 25.63 3.13
CA GLN A 193 3.22 24.65 3.13
C GLN A 193 2.79 23.36 2.41
N PRO A 194 3.71 22.56 1.83
CA PRO A 194 3.37 21.32 1.15
C PRO A 194 2.51 20.36 1.99
N TYR A 195 2.81 20.27 3.30
CA TYR A 195 2.06 19.41 4.22
C TYR A 195 0.62 19.91 4.47
N VAL A 196 0.33 21.19 4.21
CA VAL A 196 -1.02 21.75 4.35
C VAL A 196 -1.91 21.22 3.24
N SER A 197 -1.44 21.27 1.98
CA SER A 197 -2.15 20.68 0.84
C SER A 197 -2.31 19.17 0.99
N LEU A 198 -1.25 18.49 1.42
CA LEU A 198 -1.33 17.05 1.70
C LEU A 198 -2.27 16.75 2.87
N GLY A 199 -2.25 17.56 3.92
CA GLY A 199 -3.12 17.40 5.08
C GLY A 199 -4.60 17.60 4.71
N ALA A 200 -4.89 18.61 3.90
CA ALA A 200 -6.22 18.85 3.34
C ALA A 200 -6.68 17.70 2.43
N LEU A 201 -5.78 17.15 1.61
CA LEU A 201 -6.03 15.98 0.79
C LEU A 201 -6.37 14.75 1.66
N LEU A 202 -5.56 14.43 2.67
CA LEU A 202 -5.83 13.32 3.59
C LEU A 202 -7.13 13.52 4.38
N SER A 203 -7.42 14.76 4.82
CA SER A 203 -8.66 15.13 5.50
C SER A 203 -9.88 14.99 4.60
N GLY A 204 -9.79 15.35 3.32
CA GLY A 204 -10.89 15.24 2.37
C GLY A 204 -11.12 13.81 1.87
N LEU A 205 -10.05 13.01 1.73
CA LEU A 205 -10.18 11.58 1.48
C LEU A 205 -10.83 10.85 2.67
N GLY A 206 -10.48 11.26 3.90
CA GLY A 206 -10.93 10.61 5.12
C GLY A 206 -10.55 9.12 5.16
N TYR A 207 -11.20 8.37 6.04
CA TYR A 207 -10.94 6.94 6.18
C TYR A 207 -11.20 6.16 4.89
N GLU A 208 -12.33 6.39 4.24
CA GLU A 208 -12.76 5.61 3.07
C GLU A 208 -11.85 5.84 1.86
N GLY A 209 -11.51 7.10 1.56
CA GLY A 209 -10.60 7.42 0.46
C GLY A 209 -9.21 6.84 0.69
N VAL A 210 -8.68 6.95 1.92
CA VAL A 210 -7.39 6.34 2.28
C VAL A 210 -7.45 4.81 2.17
N SER A 211 -8.51 4.16 2.65
CA SER A 211 -8.72 2.71 2.51
C SER A 211 -8.74 2.29 1.04
N CYS A 212 -9.45 3.02 0.18
CA CYS A 212 -9.49 2.76 -1.27
C CYS A 212 -8.11 2.91 -1.94
N LEU A 213 -7.29 3.88 -1.52
CA LEU A 213 -5.91 4.04 -1.98
C LEU A 213 -4.98 2.93 -1.46
N LEU A 214 -5.28 2.33 -0.30
CA LEU A 214 -4.59 1.14 0.20
C LEU A 214 -5.03 -0.16 -0.50
N GLY A 215 -6.09 -0.11 -1.31
CA GLY A 215 -6.65 -1.27 -2.02
C GLY A 215 -7.77 -2.00 -1.27
N LEU A 216 -8.26 -1.44 -0.16
CA LEU A 216 -9.46 -1.95 0.51
C LEU A 216 -10.72 -1.49 -0.22
N VAL A 217 -11.70 -2.38 -0.28
CA VAL A 217 -13.03 -2.12 -0.80
C VAL A 217 -13.95 -1.74 0.35
N HIS A 218 -14.79 -0.74 0.12
CA HIS A 218 -15.87 -0.38 1.03
C HIS A 218 -17.18 -1.05 0.59
N THR A 219 -17.83 -1.69 1.54
CA THR A 219 -19.12 -2.38 1.38
C THR A 219 -19.96 -2.17 2.64
N VAL A 220 -21.25 -2.52 2.58
CA VAL A 220 -22.11 -2.53 3.78
C VAL A 220 -21.50 -3.43 4.86
N GLY A 221 -21.22 -2.85 6.03
CA GLY A 221 -20.61 -3.55 7.17
C GLY A 221 -19.08 -3.51 7.21
N SER A 222 -18.43 -2.83 6.25
CA SER A 222 -17.01 -2.50 6.32
C SER A 222 -16.70 -1.62 7.52
N ILE A 223 -15.52 -1.82 8.12
CA ILE A 223 -15.03 -1.00 9.23
C ILE A 223 -14.17 0.13 8.64
N PRO A 224 -14.60 1.41 8.73
CA PRO A 224 -13.93 2.50 8.03
C PRO A 224 -12.48 2.73 8.49
N ASP A 225 -12.21 2.63 9.80
CA ASP A 225 -10.91 2.94 10.40
C ASP A 225 -9.98 1.73 10.53
N ALA A 226 -10.25 0.65 9.81
CA ALA A 226 -9.44 -0.55 9.85
C ALA A 226 -8.32 -0.53 8.81
N LEU A 227 -7.15 -1.01 9.22
CA LEU A 227 -5.99 -1.19 8.36
C LEU A 227 -5.78 -2.69 8.07
N PRO A 228 -5.31 -3.05 6.87
CA PRO A 228 -5.03 -4.44 6.52
C PRO A 228 -3.92 -4.99 7.42
N PRO A 229 -4.03 -6.20 7.99
CA PRO A 229 -2.97 -6.78 8.81
C PRO A 229 -1.65 -6.91 8.04
N ALA A 230 -0.54 -6.86 8.76
CA ALA A 230 0.77 -7.08 8.16
C ALA A 230 0.90 -8.50 7.59
N ARG A 231 1.56 -8.62 6.43
CA ARG A 231 1.78 -9.92 5.77
C ARG A 231 2.52 -10.90 6.68
N SER A 232 3.43 -10.41 7.52
CA SER A 232 4.15 -11.25 8.48
C SER A 232 3.19 -11.96 9.45
N VAL A 233 2.17 -11.26 9.93
CA VAL A 233 1.15 -11.79 10.85
C VAL A 233 0.28 -12.83 10.14
N LEU A 234 -0.19 -12.51 8.93
CA LEU A 234 -1.00 -13.43 8.11
C LEU A 234 -0.26 -14.73 7.77
N LEU A 235 1.01 -14.62 7.39
CA LEU A 235 1.86 -15.77 7.09
C LEU A 235 2.15 -16.59 8.35
N SER A 236 2.44 -15.93 9.47
CA SER A 236 2.73 -16.60 10.74
C SER A 236 1.52 -17.37 11.27
N SER A 237 0.32 -16.75 11.26
CA SER A 237 -0.91 -17.41 11.70
C SER A 237 -1.24 -18.64 10.84
N PHE A 238 -1.03 -18.54 9.53
CA PHE A 238 -1.20 -19.65 8.58
C PHE A 238 -0.23 -20.80 8.91
N MET A 239 1.05 -20.49 9.15
CA MET A 239 2.06 -21.51 9.40
C MET A 239 1.89 -22.25 10.74
N VAL A 240 1.41 -21.57 11.79
CA VAL A 240 1.10 -22.22 13.08
C VAL A 240 0.16 -23.41 12.89
N LEU A 241 -0.82 -23.29 11.98
CA LEU A 241 -1.83 -24.32 11.72
C LEU A 241 -1.37 -25.38 10.69
N HIS A 242 -0.36 -25.08 9.87
CA HIS A 242 0.00 -25.87 8.70
C HIS A 242 1.48 -26.33 8.67
N SER A 243 2.16 -26.25 9.81
CA SER A 243 3.62 -26.41 10.01
C SER A 243 4.29 -27.69 9.50
N SER A 244 3.54 -28.73 9.10
CA SER A 244 4.14 -30.00 8.66
C SER A 244 3.83 -30.45 7.23
N LYS A 245 2.93 -29.79 6.47
CA LYS A 245 2.55 -30.30 5.13
C LYS A 245 2.23 -29.20 4.11
N ASN A 246 3.05 -29.20 3.05
CA ASN A 246 2.84 -28.66 1.70
C ASN A 246 3.44 -27.27 1.41
N GLN A 247 4.64 -27.28 0.82
CA GLN A 247 5.19 -26.20 -0.02
C GLN A 247 4.11 -25.58 -0.93
N LEU A 248 3.22 -26.42 -1.48
CA LEU A 248 2.07 -25.99 -2.27
C LEU A 248 1.08 -25.10 -1.50
N ALA A 249 0.81 -25.37 -0.23
CA ALA A 249 -0.04 -24.50 0.59
C ALA A 249 0.61 -23.13 0.82
N LEU A 250 1.93 -23.11 0.99
CA LEU A 250 2.73 -21.89 1.11
C LEU A 250 2.73 -21.08 -0.20
N GLU A 251 2.86 -21.74 -1.35
CA GLU A 251 2.76 -21.12 -2.67
C GLU A 251 1.36 -20.53 -2.92
N VAL A 252 0.31 -21.25 -2.50
CA VAL A 252 -1.07 -20.80 -2.62
C VAL A 252 -1.33 -19.55 -1.77
N ILE A 253 -0.94 -19.55 -0.49
CA ILE A 253 -1.13 -18.37 0.35
C ILE A 253 -0.29 -17.19 -0.15
N ASN A 254 0.96 -17.42 -0.58
CA ASN A 254 1.77 -16.36 -1.15
C ASN A 254 1.10 -15.76 -2.39
N ARG A 255 0.58 -16.61 -3.31
CA ARG A 255 -0.17 -16.16 -4.48
C ARG A 255 -1.41 -15.35 -4.09
N LEU A 256 -2.16 -15.78 -3.08
CA LEU A 256 -3.32 -15.01 -2.61
C LEU A 256 -2.88 -13.64 -2.07
N LEU A 257 -1.80 -13.57 -1.29
CA LEU A 257 -1.28 -12.32 -0.72
C LEU A 257 -0.68 -11.39 -1.78
N THR A 258 -0.07 -11.91 -2.85
CA THR A 258 0.53 -11.08 -3.92
C THR A 258 -0.45 -10.70 -5.02
N CYS A 259 -1.42 -11.56 -5.32
CA CYS A 259 -2.34 -11.36 -6.44
C CYS A 259 -3.75 -10.92 -6.01
N SER A 260 -4.04 -10.78 -4.71
CA SER A 260 -5.37 -10.32 -4.29
C SER A 260 -5.68 -8.97 -4.91
N CYS A 261 -6.81 -8.89 -5.60
CA CYS A 261 -7.29 -7.67 -6.24
C CYS A 261 -8.47 -7.03 -5.49
N TRP A 262 -8.98 -7.73 -4.48
CA TRP A 262 -10.04 -7.28 -3.60
C TRP A 262 -9.67 -7.63 -2.17
N MET A 263 -9.85 -6.66 -1.27
CA MET A 263 -9.58 -6.81 0.14
C MET A 263 -10.65 -6.05 0.92
N ASN A 264 -11.09 -6.57 2.05
CA ASN A 264 -12.07 -5.88 2.89
C ASN A 264 -11.90 -6.28 4.35
N ILE A 265 -12.25 -5.36 5.24
CA ILE A 265 -12.36 -5.62 6.68
C ILE A 265 -13.80 -5.30 7.06
N HIS A 266 -14.56 -6.32 7.43
CA HIS A 266 -15.98 -6.17 7.68
C HIS A 266 -16.47 -7.05 8.83
N ALA A 267 -17.62 -6.68 9.37
CA ALA A 267 -18.30 -7.49 10.38
C ALA A 267 -18.80 -8.81 9.78
N ILE A 268 -18.67 -9.87 10.57
CA ILE A 268 -19.34 -11.16 10.38
C ILE A 268 -20.30 -11.35 11.55
N GLN A 269 -21.54 -11.68 11.23
CA GLN A 269 -22.53 -11.99 12.26
C GLN A 269 -22.17 -13.29 13.01
N PRO A 270 -22.40 -13.35 14.33
CA PRO A 270 -23.13 -12.36 15.11
C PRO A 270 -22.30 -11.18 15.67
N TYR A 271 -20.98 -11.31 15.90
CA TYR A 271 -20.19 -10.24 16.53
C TYR A 271 -18.71 -10.18 16.13
N ASP A 272 -18.28 -10.97 15.14
CA ASP A 272 -16.87 -11.03 14.76
C ASP A 272 -16.53 -10.03 13.66
N TYR A 273 -15.24 -9.78 13.47
CA TYR A 273 -14.72 -8.99 12.37
C TYR A 273 -13.66 -9.80 11.65
N CYS A 274 -13.69 -9.76 10.32
CA CYS A 274 -12.71 -10.46 9.53
C CYS A 274 -11.98 -9.55 8.56
N PHE A 275 -10.71 -9.89 8.32
CA PHE A 275 -9.99 -9.46 7.14
C PHE A 275 -10.14 -10.51 6.05
N GLU A 276 -10.60 -10.12 4.86
CA GLU A 276 -10.82 -11.02 3.74
C GLU A 276 -10.12 -10.50 2.50
N ILE A 277 -9.48 -11.41 1.77
CA ILE A 277 -8.82 -11.13 0.49
C ILE A 277 -9.38 -12.04 -0.59
N ARG A 278 -9.42 -11.55 -1.83
CA ARG A 278 -9.80 -12.34 -3.00
C ARG A 278 -8.94 -12.00 -4.22
N VAL A 279 -8.66 -13.03 -5.02
CA VAL A 279 -8.12 -12.91 -6.38
C VAL A 279 -9.25 -12.76 -7.39
N ASP A 280 -8.93 -12.42 -8.64
CA ASP A 280 -9.90 -12.12 -9.69
C ASP A 280 -10.78 -13.32 -10.08
N GLU A 281 -10.29 -14.55 -9.89
CA GLU A 281 -11.09 -15.76 -10.08
C GLU A 281 -12.10 -16.02 -8.93
N GLY A 282 -12.08 -15.18 -7.89
CA GLY A 282 -13.03 -15.21 -6.77
C GLY A 282 -12.60 -16.08 -5.58
N TYR A 283 -11.49 -16.82 -5.70
CA TYR A 283 -10.84 -17.49 -4.56
C TYR A 283 -10.28 -16.47 -3.58
N GLY A 284 -10.05 -16.88 -2.34
CA GLY A 284 -9.60 -15.97 -1.29
C GLY A 284 -9.23 -16.67 0.00
N ALA A 285 -9.01 -15.87 1.04
CA ALA A 285 -8.72 -16.32 2.39
C ALA A 285 -9.23 -15.29 3.39
N ARG A 286 -9.42 -15.72 4.65
CA ARG A 286 -10.02 -14.89 5.69
C ARG A 286 -9.34 -15.12 7.04
N TRP A 287 -9.05 -14.02 7.73
CA TRP A 287 -8.49 -14.01 9.07
C TRP A 287 -9.39 -13.21 10.01
N SER A 288 -9.10 -13.29 11.32
CA SER A 288 -9.51 -12.28 12.29
C SER A 288 -9.07 -10.90 11.84
N ARG A 289 -9.75 -9.86 12.34
CA ARG A 289 -9.45 -8.46 12.01
C ARG A 289 -7.96 -8.10 12.15
N ASP A 290 -7.28 -8.65 13.15
CA ASP A 290 -5.86 -8.42 13.45
C ASP A 290 -4.92 -9.37 12.69
N GLY A 291 -5.44 -10.30 11.89
CA GLY A 291 -4.67 -11.30 11.17
C GLY A 291 -4.17 -12.48 12.01
N SER A 292 -4.36 -12.46 13.34
CA SER A 292 -3.72 -13.43 14.24
C SER A 292 -4.33 -14.83 14.20
N LYS A 293 -5.58 -14.95 13.74
CA LYS A 293 -6.30 -16.22 13.62
C LYS A 293 -6.77 -16.39 12.20
N ASP A 294 -6.40 -17.51 11.60
CA ASP A 294 -6.94 -17.91 10.31
C ASP A 294 -8.29 -18.61 10.50
N PHE A 295 -9.30 -18.18 9.74
CA PHE A 295 -10.61 -18.80 9.71
C PHE A 295 -10.73 -19.76 8.51
N TRP A 296 -9.92 -20.82 8.46
CA TRP A 296 -10.09 -21.91 7.48
C TRP A 296 -11.36 -22.73 7.65
N SER A 297 -12.25 -22.38 8.59
CA SER A 297 -13.49 -23.09 8.84
C SER A 297 -14.71 -22.33 8.30
N HIS A 298 -15.21 -22.81 7.15
CA HIS A 298 -16.65 -22.87 6.80
C HIS A 298 -17.28 -21.81 5.87
N THR A 299 -16.53 -21.10 5.01
CA THR A 299 -17.20 -20.30 3.95
C THR A 299 -16.55 -20.42 2.58
N TRP A 300 -16.98 -21.41 1.77
CA TRP A 300 -16.82 -21.39 0.31
C TRP A 300 -18.03 -21.97 -0.43
N ARG A 301 -18.98 -21.09 -0.80
CA ARG A 301 -19.69 -20.98 -2.09
C ARG A 301 -20.94 -20.10 -1.91
N LYS A 302 -21.01 -18.98 -2.63
CA LYS A 302 -22.29 -18.47 -3.17
C LYS A 302 -22.06 -18.02 -4.60
N GLY A 303 -21.81 -18.98 -5.49
CA GLY A 303 -22.21 -18.84 -6.88
C GLY A 303 -23.55 -19.56 -7.01
N ILE A 304 -24.64 -18.81 -7.18
CA ILE A 304 -25.96 -19.37 -7.50
C ILE A 304 -25.87 -19.89 -8.95
N PRO A 305 -25.99 -21.19 -9.24
CA PRO A 305 -26.36 -21.62 -10.58
C PRO A 305 -27.83 -21.25 -10.78
N GLY A 306 -28.20 -20.84 -12.00
CA GLY A 306 -29.56 -20.39 -12.34
C GLY A 306 -30.70 -21.40 -12.15
N ASP A 307 -30.48 -22.51 -11.44
CA ASP A 307 -31.47 -23.54 -11.11
C ASP A 307 -31.87 -23.61 -9.63
N GLY A 308 -31.27 -22.77 -8.76
CA GLY A 308 -31.68 -22.66 -7.36
C GLY A 308 -31.31 -23.86 -6.46
N SER A 309 -30.47 -24.80 -6.92
CA SER A 309 -30.03 -25.92 -6.07
C SER A 309 -28.73 -25.61 -5.29
N ILE A 310 -28.77 -25.81 -3.96
CA ILE A 310 -27.61 -25.63 -3.05
C ILE A 310 -26.80 -26.93 -3.03
N ARG A 311 -25.52 -26.90 -3.41
CA ARG A 311 -24.58 -28.02 -3.28
C ARG A 311 -23.30 -27.61 -2.55
N ASN A 312 -23.02 -28.25 -1.41
CA ASN A 312 -21.78 -28.14 -0.67
C ASN A 312 -20.71 -29.01 -1.34
N PHE A 313 -19.71 -28.41 -1.99
CA PHE A 313 -18.53 -29.12 -2.49
C PHE A 313 -17.32 -28.73 -1.64
N GLY A 314 -16.70 -29.72 -0.99
CA GLY A 314 -15.41 -29.56 -0.31
C GLY A 314 -14.31 -29.23 -1.30
N LEU A 315 -14.08 -27.94 -1.55
CA LEU A 315 -13.19 -27.45 -2.60
C LEU A 315 -11.69 -27.64 -2.30
N PHE A 316 -11.30 -27.94 -1.06
CA PHE A 316 -9.89 -28.12 -0.71
C PHE A 316 -9.27 -29.33 -1.44
N HIS A 317 -10.04 -30.39 -1.64
CA HIS A 317 -9.61 -31.57 -2.39
C HIS A 317 -9.60 -31.31 -3.91
N LEU A 318 -10.54 -30.49 -4.41
CA LEU A 318 -10.65 -30.15 -5.83
C LEU A 318 -9.57 -29.15 -6.27
N PHE A 319 -9.23 -28.17 -5.43
CA PHE A 319 -8.21 -27.16 -5.69
C PHE A 319 -6.82 -27.81 -5.80
N MET A 320 -6.49 -28.73 -4.89
CA MET A 320 -5.27 -29.54 -4.99
C MET A 320 -5.30 -30.45 -6.23
N SER A 321 -6.46 -30.98 -6.62
CA SER A 321 -6.58 -31.81 -7.84
C SER A 321 -6.47 -31.03 -9.16
N HIS A 322 -6.84 -29.74 -9.15
CA HIS A 322 -6.71 -28.85 -10.30
C HIS A 322 -5.29 -28.28 -10.43
N LEU A 323 -4.60 -28.03 -9.31
CA LEU A 323 -3.18 -27.71 -9.31
C LEU A 323 -2.30 -28.91 -9.67
N SER A 324 -2.66 -30.13 -9.25
CA SER A 324 -1.95 -31.35 -9.68
C SER A 324 -2.12 -31.66 -11.18
N ARG A 325 -3.12 -31.09 -11.85
CA ARG A 325 -3.26 -31.18 -13.32
C ARG A 325 -2.28 -30.28 -14.09
N PHE A 326 -1.51 -29.43 -13.39
CA PHE A 326 -0.42 -28.63 -13.98
C PHE A 326 0.98 -29.21 -13.76
N GLN A 327 1.11 -30.35 -13.06
CA GLN A 327 2.36 -31.11 -12.96
C GLN A 327 2.09 -32.60 -13.17
N GLU A 328 1.93 -33.00 -14.43
CA GLU A 328 2.14 -34.39 -14.81
C GLU A 328 3.62 -34.73 -14.65
N SER A 329 3.97 -35.28 -13.48
CA SER A 329 5.00 -36.31 -13.24
C SER A 329 5.64 -36.13 -11.85
N MET A 330 5.06 -36.75 -10.82
CA MET A 330 5.75 -37.68 -9.93
C MET A 330 4.78 -38.21 -8.87
N ALA A 331 4.96 -39.49 -8.59
CA ALA A 331 4.03 -40.37 -7.91
C ALA A 331 4.11 -40.30 -6.37
N LEU A 332 3.06 -40.87 -5.75
CA LEU A 332 3.02 -41.49 -4.42
C LEU A 332 3.16 -40.57 -3.19
N ILE A 333 2.03 -40.20 -2.59
CA ILE A 333 1.89 -40.19 -1.12
C ILE A 333 0.56 -40.85 -0.74
N HIS A 334 0.68 -42.05 -0.17
CA HIS A 334 -0.39 -42.80 0.48
C HIS A 334 -0.66 -42.16 1.86
N VAL A 335 -1.87 -41.64 2.07
CA VAL A 335 -2.29 -41.11 3.38
C VAL A 335 -3.08 -42.19 4.10
N ARG A 336 -2.45 -42.84 5.09
CA ARG A 336 -3.16 -43.62 6.11
C ARG A 336 -3.51 -42.72 7.29
N GLY A 337 -4.78 -42.77 7.68
CA GLY A 337 -5.23 -42.44 9.03
C GLY A 337 -5.87 -41.07 9.21
N VAL A 338 -7.16 -40.96 8.88
CA VAL A 338 -8.19 -40.46 9.81
C VAL A 338 -9.47 -41.21 9.45
N GLU A 339 -9.98 -42.02 10.39
CA GLU A 339 -11.24 -42.75 10.28
C GLU A 339 -12.42 -41.78 10.45
N HIS A 340 -13.49 -42.04 9.68
CA HIS A 340 -14.80 -41.38 9.66
C HIS A 340 -14.90 -39.97 9.05
N VAL A 341 -15.25 -39.91 7.76
CA VAL A 341 -16.43 -39.16 7.29
C VAL A 341 -17.03 -39.92 6.09
N ASP A 342 -18.32 -40.23 6.19
CA ASP A 342 -19.10 -40.92 5.16
C ASP A 342 -19.15 -40.15 3.84
N VAL A 343 -18.90 -40.89 2.76
CA VAL A 343 -19.02 -40.44 1.38
C VAL A 343 -20.47 -40.63 0.95
N LEU A 344 -21.15 -39.56 0.55
CA LEU A 344 -22.35 -39.67 -0.27
C LEU A 344 -22.13 -38.92 -1.59
N LEU A 345 -22.42 -39.66 -2.66
CA LEU A 345 -22.21 -39.39 -4.09
C LEU A 345 -22.74 -38.04 -4.59
#